data_AF-A0A5C3KHT2-F1
#
_entry.id   AF-A0A5C3KHT2-F1
#
_cell.length_a   1.000
_cell.length_b   1.000
_cell.length_c   1.000
_cell.angle_alpha   90.00
_cell.angle_beta   90.00
_cell.angle_gamma   90.00
#
_symmetry.space_group_name_H-M   'P 1'
#
loop_
_entity.id
_entity.type
_entity.pdbx_description
1 polymer ?
#
loop_
_entity_poly.entity_id
_entity_poly.type
_entity_poly.pdbx_seq_one_letter_code
_entity_poly.pdbx_strand_id
1 'polypeptide(L)'
;MWTSACIHEFEMCIARLTAATGFPLSWVDNPEWITFLNKFLPGAPIVTRRSLTARIIPDLVKDFRSQAKTKAEGHNGIFQADCWT
;
A
#
# COMPACT_ATOMS: atom_id res chain seq x y z
N MET A 1 -17.61 4.21 -13.07
CA MET A 1 -16.57 3.68 -13.98
C MET A 1 -15.23 3.87 -13.30
N TRP A 2 -14.41 2.83 -13.18
CA TRP A 2 -13.11 2.92 -12.52
C TRP A 2 -12.12 3.67 -13.42
N THR A 3 -11.77 4.89 -13.05
CA THR A 3 -10.75 5.69 -13.74
C THR A 3 -9.35 5.27 -13.27
N SER A 4 -8.31 5.62 -14.03
CA SER A 4 -6.92 5.37 -13.64
C SER A 4 -6.56 5.99 -12.29
N ALA A 5 -7.03 7.21 -12.02
CA ALA A 5 -6.86 7.89 -10.73
C ALA A 5 -7.55 7.14 -9.59
N CYS A 6 -8.81 6.72 -9.78
CA CYS A 6 -9.57 5.98 -8.78
C CYS A 6 -8.95 4.60 -8.49
N ILE A 7 -8.44 3.91 -9.53
CA ILE A 7 -7.71 2.65 -9.39
C ILE A 7 -6.44 2.86 -8.55
N HIS A 8 -5.67 3.92 -8.85
CA HIS A 8 -4.45 4.23 -8.11
C HIS A 8 -4.74 4.53 -6.63
N GLU A 9 -5.76 5.36 -6.34
CA GLU A 9 -6.18 5.64 -4.97
C GLU A 9 -6.63 4.38 -4.23
N PHE A 10 -7.38 3.50 -4.90
CA PHE A 10 -7.78 2.22 -4.34
C PHE A 10 -6.58 1.34 -4.00
N GLU A 11 -5.61 1.21 -4.91
CA GLU A 11 -4.37 0.47 -4.67
C GLU A 11 -3.59 1.04 -3.47
N MET A 12 -3.51 2.36 -3.34
CA MET A 12 -2.88 3.01 -2.18
C MET A 12 -3.61 2.70 -0.87
N CYS A 13 -4.95 2.69 -0.88
CA CYS A 13 -5.74 2.28 0.28
C CYS A 13 -5.51 0.82 0.67
N ILE A 14 -5.38 -0.10 -0.31
CA ILE A 14 -5.07 -1.50 -0.04
C ILE A 14 -3.69 -1.66 0.61
N ALA A 15 -2.66 -0.96 0.12
CA ALA A 15 -1.33 -1.02 0.72
C ALA A 15 -1.31 -0.43 2.14
N ARG A 16 -2.02 0.68 2.39
CA ARG A 16 -2.17 1.26 3.74
C ARG A 16 -2.90 0.30 4.68
N LEU A 17 -3.99 -0.32 4.22
CA LEU A 17 -4.73 -1.31 5.00
C LEU A 17 -3.82 -2.48 5.37
N THR A 18 -3.09 -3.02 4.39
CA THR A 18 -2.13 -4.12 4.59
C THR A 18 -1.11 -3.80 5.69
N ALA A 19 -0.52 -2.60 5.64
CA ALA A 19 0.48 -2.17 6.61
C ALA A 19 -0.13 -1.89 7.99
N ALA A 20 -1.27 -1.21 8.05
CA ALA A 20 -1.91 -0.79 9.30
C ALA A 20 -2.43 -1.96 10.13
N THR A 21 -2.88 -3.04 9.48
CA THR A 21 -3.41 -4.23 10.16
C THR A 21 -2.39 -5.35 10.32
N GLY A 22 -1.18 -5.18 9.78
CA GLY A 22 -0.16 -6.23 9.78
C GLY A 22 -0.57 -7.48 9.00
N PHE A 23 -1.41 -7.33 7.96
CA PHE A 23 -1.89 -8.48 7.20
C PHE A 23 -0.75 -9.15 6.40
N PRO A 24 -0.77 -10.49 6.29
CA PRO A 24 0.16 -11.19 5.42
C PRO A 24 -0.07 -10.76 3.97
N LEU A 25 1.00 -10.55 3.18
CA LEU A 25 0.90 -10.02 1.81
C LEU A 25 0.00 -10.84 0.87
N SER A 26 -0.28 -12.11 1.21
CA SER A 26 -1.19 -12.99 0.47
C SER A 26 -2.67 -12.76 0.76
N TRP A 27 -3.05 -11.89 1.71
CA TRP A 27 -4.46 -11.67 2.09
C TRP A 27 -5.32 -11.20 0.91
N VAL A 28 -4.73 -10.45 -0.03
CA VAL A 28 -5.39 -9.95 -1.23
C VAL A 28 -5.78 -11.06 -2.21
N ASP A 29 -5.15 -12.23 -2.12
CA ASP A 29 -5.48 -13.40 -2.94
C ASP A 29 -6.56 -14.29 -2.28
N ASN A 30 -7.08 -13.91 -1.11
CA ASN A 30 -8.09 -14.70 -0.41
C ASN A 30 -9.42 -14.76 -1.21
N PRO A 31 -9.98 -15.95 -1.49
CA PRO A 31 -11.24 -16.08 -2.23
C PRO A 31 -12.45 -15.35 -1.61
N GLU A 32 -12.55 -15.28 -0.28
CA GLU A 32 -13.62 -14.55 0.41
C GLU A 32 -13.47 -13.04 0.22
N TRP A 33 -12.23 -12.55 0.22
CA TRP A 33 -11.94 -11.14 -0.09
C TRP A 33 -12.30 -10.81 -1.54
N ILE A 34 -11.93 -11.67 -2.49
CA ILE A 34 -12.28 -11.50 -3.90
C ILE A 34 -13.81 -11.53 -4.09
N THR A 35 -14.49 -12.45 -3.41
CA THR A 35 -15.96 -12.52 -3.40
C THR A 35 -16.58 -11.25 -2.82
N PHE A 36 -16.03 -10.73 -1.72
CA PHE A 36 -16.46 -9.46 -1.12
C PHE A 36 -16.31 -8.30 -2.09
N LEU A 37 -15.14 -8.16 -2.76
CA LEU A 37 -14.91 -7.13 -3.76
C LEU A 37 -15.91 -7.24 -4.92
N ASN A 38 -16.10 -8.43 -5.47
CA ASN A 38 -17.04 -8.64 -6.57
C ASN A 38 -18.49 -8.30 -6.19
N LYS A 39 -18.88 -8.57 -4.93
CA LYS A 39 -20.24 -8.32 -4.43
C LYS A 39 -20.51 -6.86 -4.11
N PHE A 40 -19.58 -6.20 -3.43
CA PHE A 40 -19.82 -4.86 -2.86
C PHE A 40 -19.13 -3.74 -3.64
N LEU A 41 -18.12 -4.05 -4.44
CA LEU A 41 -17.34 -3.09 -5.23
C LEU A 41 -17.22 -3.60 -6.69
N PRO A 42 -18.35 -3.72 -7.41
CA PRO A 42 -18.34 -4.29 -8.76
C PRO A 42 -17.42 -3.50 -9.70
N GLY A 43 -16.59 -4.24 -10.44
CA GLY A 43 -15.61 -3.68 -11.37
C GLY A 43 -14.34 -3.13 -10.71
N ALA A 44 -14.20 -3.26 -9.38
CA ALA A 44 -12.95 -2.90 -8.70
C ALA A 44 -11.77 -3.72 -9.26
N PRO A 45 -10.58 -3.11 -9.36
CA PRO A 45 -9.39 -3.83 -9.78
C PRO A 45 -9.06 -4.93 -8.75
N ILE A 46 -8.81 -6.15 -9.23
CA ILE A 46 -8.34 -7.23 -8.37
C ILE A 46 -6.85 -7.04 -8.14
N VAL A 47 -6.49 -6.71 -6.90
CA VAL A 47 -5.09 -6.65 -6.46
C VAL A 47 -4.62 -8.08 -6.18
N THR A 48 -3.47 -8.43 -6.74
CA THR A 48 -2.82 -9.73 -6.48
C THR A 48 -1.66 -9.51 -5.53
N ARG A 49 -1.21 -10.56 -4.84
CA ARG A 49 0.02 -10.47 -4.03
C ARG A 49 1.19 -9.96 -4.86
N ARG A 50 1.30 -10.40 -6.12
CA ARG A 50 2.38 -9.95 -7.03
C ARG A 50 2.33 -8.45 -7.28
N SER A 51 1.16 -7.90 -7.65
CA SER A 51 1.05 -6.46 -7.90
C SER A 51 1.22 -5.65 -6.61
N LEU A 52 0.73 -6.18 -5.49
CA LEU A 52 0.90 -5.58 -4.16
C LEU A 52 2.38 -5.43 -3.80
N THR A 53 3.18 -6.49 -3.93
CA THR A 53 4.59 -6.49 -3.51
C THR A 53 5.53 -5.85 -4.53
N ALA A 54 5.27 -6.03 -5.82
CA ALA A 54 6.21 -5.59 -6.86
C ALA A 54 6.04 -4.11 -7.24
N ARG A 55 4.86 -3.53 -7.03
CA ARG A 55 4.54 -2.17 -7.48
C ARG A 55 3.88 -1.34 -6.39
N ILE A 56 2.74 -1.79 -5.87
CA ILE A 56 1.87 -0.94 -5.04
C ILE A 56 2.55 -0.52 -3.74
N ILE A 57 3.06 -1.47 -2.95
CA ILE A 57 3.78 -1.15 -1.71
C ILE A 57 5.05 -0.33 -2.00
N PRO A 58 5.92 -0.71 -2.95
CA PRO A 58 7.07 0.11 -3.32
C PRO A 58 6.73 1.56 -3.69
N ASP A 59 5.66 1.79 -4.44
CA ASP A 59 5.25 3.14 -4.84
C ASP A 59 4.75 3.94 -3.63
N LEU A 60 3.92 3.36 -2.76
CA LEU A 60 3.50 3.99 -1.51
C LEU A 60 4.71 4.35 -0.62
N VAL A 61 5.71 3.48 -0.55
CA VAL A 61 6.94 3.74 0.21
C VAL A 61 7.75 4.89 -0.40
N LYS A 62 7.83 5.01 -1.73
CA LYS A 62 8.49 6.16 -2.38
C LYS A 62 7.79 7.46 -2.01
N ASP A 63 6.46 7.48 -2.03
CA ASP A 63 5.67 8.66 -1.68
C ASP A 63 5.90 9.06 -0.22
N PHE A 64 5.84 8.10 0.71
CA PHE A 64 6.11 8.39 2.12
C PHE A 64 7.56 8.83 2.36
N ARG A 65 8.54 8.25 1.66
CA ARG A 65 9.93 8.72 1.73
C ARG A 65 10.07 10.14 1.23
N SER A 66 9.41 10.49 0.13
CA SER A 66 9.39 11.86 -0.41
C SER A 66 8.81 12.83 0.62
N GLN A 67 7.63 12.53 1.14
CA GLN A 67 6.95 13.33 2.16
C GLN A 67 7.79 13.48 3.43
N ALA A 68 8.41 12.40 3.90
CA ALA A 68 9.27 12.43 5.07
C ALA A 68 10.50 13.31 4.86
N LYS A 69 11.14 13.24 3.67
CA LYS A 69 12.27 14.11 3.32
C LYS A 69 11.87 15.57 3.29
N THR A 70 10.80 15.92 2.60
CA THR A 70 10.29 17.30 2.55
C THR A 70 9.96 17.82 3.95
N LYS A 71 9.37 16.98 4.81
CA LYS A 71 9.04 17.37 6.18
C LYS A 71 10.29 17.55 7.07
N ALA A 72 11.35 16.81 6.81
CA ALA A 72 12.59 16.87 7.58
C ALA A 72 13.58 17.94 7.07
N GLU A 73 13.41 18.45 5.85
CA GLU A 73 14.31 19.41 5.24
C GLU A 73 14.44 20.68 6.11
N GLY A 74 15.67 21.11 6.37
CA GLY A 74 15.97 22.27 7.23
C GLY A 74 15.78 22.05 8.74
N HIS A 75 15.42 20.83 9.18
CA HIS A 75 15.22 20.50 10.59
C HIS A 75 16.35 19.60 11.13
N ASN A 76 16.69 19.77 12.41
CA ASN A 76 17.57 18.83 13.11
C ASN A 76 16.80 17.54 13.44
N GLY A 77 17.45 16.39 13.28
CA GLY A 77 16.87 15.08 13.58
C GLY A 77 17.86 14.20 14.35
N ILE A 78 17.33 13.22 15.07
CA ILE A 78 18.12 12.20 15.77
C ILE A 78 18.11 10.96 14.88
N PHE A 79 19.30 10.45 14.52
CA PHE A 79 19.45 9.20 13.81
C PHE A 79 19.58 8.06 14.81
N GLN A 80 18.62 7.13 14.82
CA GLN A 80 18.70 5.90 15.60
C GLN A 80 19.16 4.77 14.66
N ALA A 81 20.28 4.13 15.01
CA ALA A 81 20.75 2.89 14.39
C ALA A 81 20.61 1.76 15.41
N ASP A 82 19.88 0.71 15.05
CA ASP A 82 19.58 -0.43 15.93
C ASP A 82 20.65 -1.54 15.86
N CYS A 83 21.57 -1.51 14.89
CA CYS A 83 22.81 -2.31 14.83
C CYS A 83 22.68 -3.80 15.22
N TRP A 84 21.58 -4.46 14.86
CA TRP A 84 21.42 -5.90 15.07
C TRP A 84 22.13 -6.70 13.96
N THR A 85 22.67 -7.88 14.31
CA THR A 85 23.25 -8.88 13.39
C THR A 85 22.36 -10.11 13.31
#